data_AF-A0AAW7Q6H4-F1
#
_entry.id   AF-A0AAW7Q6H4-F1
#
_cell.length_a   1.000
_cell.length_b   1.000
_cell.length_c   1.000
_cell.angle_alpha   90.00
_cell.angle_beta   90.00
_cell.angle_gamma   90.00
#
_symmetry.space_group_name_H-M   'P 1'
#
loop_
_entity.id
_entity.type
_entity.pdbx_description
1 polymer ?
#
loop_
_entity_poly.entity_id
_entity_poly.type
_entity_poly.pdbx_seq_one_letter_code
_entity_poly.pdbx_strand_id
1 'polypeptide(L)'
;MEISSVSNLYQTQESKKDSQKDYDSYSTFAEILAVNSTQSIYQTQQTNSVNANPYKEETQKDYSSYNTFKELRDIPYEEAKANYNSIMKRIEELEAKELAENTFEGTKGMASTSTRIQIGTAVYSDNDKLNKALYETTQGIKDDVEAFVTTSEIYENMRNYYHGYDTKASFVIDEKTYGKEIPNLTKAQINSINVEDFLSKMTSTFTKDYEEAPNYVKNQYKAIVDGYSLFQQSYNQSKKEPFYA
;
A
#
# COMPACT_ATOMS: atom_id res chain seq x y z
N MET A 1 -9.19 -44.28 10.65
CA MET A 1 -8.22 -43.22 10.99
C MET A 1 -8.89 -41.93 10.56
N GLU A 2 -9.33 -41.16 11.54
CA GLU A 2 -10.31 -40.09 11.38
C GLU A 2 -9.72 -38.87 10.68
N ILE A 3 -10.57 -38.27 9.86
CA ILE A 3 -10.35 -37.03 9.11
C ILE A 3 -10.69 -35.89 10.09
N SER A 4 -9.69 -35.16 10.58
CA SER A 4 -9.93 -33.95 11.36
C SER A 4 -10.26 -32.79 10.44
N SER A 5 -11.57 -32.58 10.25
CA SER A 5 -12.15 -31.36 9.68
C SER A 5 -11.82 -30.16 10.57
N VAL A 6 -11.15 -29.15 10.02
CA VAL A 6 -11.07 -27.82 10.66
C VAL A 6 -12.39 -27.12 10.39
N SER A 7 -13.20 -27.04 11.44
CA SER A 7 -14.53 -26.45 11.45
C SER A 7 -14.49 -24.96 11.10
N ASN A 8 -15.39 -24.56 10.22
CA ASN A 8 -15.73 -23.18 9.89
C ASN A 8 -15.94 -22.32 11.15
N LEU A 9 -15.30 -21.16 11.21
CA LEU A 9 -15.55 -20.09 12.20
C LEU A 9 -16.72 -19.16 11.80
N TYR A 10 -17.50 -19.52 10.79
CA TYR A 10 -18.74 -18.82 10.43
C TYR A 10 -19.94 -19.45 11.15
N GLN A 11 -20.40 -18.78 12.23
CA GLN A 11 -21.70 -18.84 12.92
C GLN A 11 -21.43 -18.75 14.44
N THR A 12 -21.47 -17.60 15.08
CA THR A 12 -22.73 -16.90 15.41
C THR A 12 -22.39 -15.48 15.87
N GLN A 13 -22.78 -14.47 15.08
CA GLN A 13 -23.24 -13.20 15.64
C GLN A 13 -24.56 -12.89 14.96
N GLU A 14 -25.61 -13.53 15.48
CA GLU A 14 -26.97 -13.06 15.29
C GLU A 14 -27.03 -11.60 15.76
N SER A 15 -27.45 -10.75 14.82
CA SER A 15 -28.14 -9.47 15.01
C SER A 15 -28.31 -9.01 16.46
N LYS A 16 -27.39 -8.18 16.94
CA LYS A 16 -27.73 -7.11 17.88
C LYS A 16 -27.82 -5.79 17.11
N LYS A 17 -29.03 -5.50 16.63
CA LYS A 17 -29.51 -4.12 16.55
C LYS A 17 -29.46 -3.60 17.98
N ASP A 18 -28.44 -2.82 18.29
CA ASP A 18 -28.34 -1.83 19.38
C ASP A 18 -26.88 -1.72 19.80
N SER A 19 -26.14 -0.85 19.11
CA SER A 19 -25.22 0.09 19.74
C SER A 19 -24.50 0.89 18.66
N GLN A 20 -25.06 2.07 18.40
CA GLN A 20 -24.25 3.25 18.17
C GLN A 20 -23.36 3.44 19.42
N LYS A 21 -22.22 2.75 19.48
CA LYS A 21 -21.19 2.94 20.49
C LYS A 21 -19.81 2.97 19.84
N ASP A 22 -19.13 4.08 20.11
CA ASP A 22 -17.69 4.32 20.02
C ASP A 22 -17.07 4.38 18.62
N TYR A 23 -17.65 5.22 17.76
CA TYR A 23 -16.84 5.94 16.77
C TYR A 23 -16.12 7.17 17.37
N ASP A 24 -16.41 7.53 18.62
CA ASP A 24 -15.83 8.68 19.32
C ASP A 24 -14.43 8.42 19.91
N SER A 25 -13.89 7.20 19.81
CA SER A 25 -12.54 6.87 20.30
C SER A 25 -11.46 6.86 19.21
N TYR A 26 -11.82 7.12 17.95
CA TYR A 26 -10.89 7.22 16.82
C TYR A 26 -10.80 8.69 16.40
N SER A 27 -9.80 9.38 16.90
CA SER A 27 -9.63 10.82 16.68
C SER A 27 -9.17 11.18 15.25
N THR A 28 -8.79 10.21 14.41
CA THR A 28 -8.32 10.46 13.03
C THR A 28 -8.68 9.33 12.05
N PHE A 29 -9.05 9.68 10.83
CA PHE A 29 -9.37 8.76 9.72
C PHE A 29 -8.27 7.72 9.41
N ALA A 30 -7.02 8.11 9.67
CA ALA A 30 -5.85 7.26 9.78
C ALA A 30 -6.08 5.96 10.58
N GLU A 31 -6.82 6.02 11.68
CA GLU A 31 -7.11 4.86 12.55
C GLU A 31 -8.13 3.91 11.93
N ILE A 32 -9.13 4.44 11.23
CA ILE A 32 -10.20 3.64 10.64
C ILE A 32 -9.64 2.81 9.48
N LEU A 33 -8.76 3.39 8.66
CA LEU A 33 -8.13 2.67 7.57
C LEU A 33 -7.02 1.72 8.04
N ALA A 34 -6.23 2.08 9.06
CA ALA A 34 -5.24 1.16 9.65
C ALA A 34 -5.91 -0.12 10.19
N VAL A 35 -7.09 0.00 10.80
CA VAL A 35 -7.85 -1.15 11.33
C VAL A 35 -8.47 -2.01 10.23
N ASN A 36 -8.89 -1.43 9.10
CA ASN A 36 -9.51 -2.20 7.99
C ASN A 36 -8.49 -2.78 6.99
N SER A 37 -7.39 -2.07 6.74
CA SER A 37 -6.33 -2.49 5.79
C SER A 37 -5.40 -3.57 6.35
N THR A 38 -5.30 -3.69 7.67
CA THR A 38 -4.59 -4.79 8.36
C THR A 38 -5.25 -6.15 8.12
N GLN A 39 -6.49 -6.20 7.63
CA GLN A 39 -7.21 -7.46 7.40
C GLN A 39 -7.08 -8.05 5.97
N SER A 40 -6.49 -7.36 4.97
CA SER A 40 -6.59 -7.83 3.57
C SER A 40 -5.37 -7.66 2.65
N ILE A 41 -4.30 -6.93 3.01
CA ILE A 41 -3.29 -6.55 1.99
C ILE A 41 -1.96 -7.31 2.07
N TYR A 42 -1.70 -8.11 3.11
CA TYR A 42 -0.35 -8.70 3.30
C TYR A 42 -0.36 -10.22 3.47
N GLN A 43 -0.75 -10.91 2.40
CA GLN A 43 -0.16 -12.22 2.07
C GLN A 43 0.76 -12.04 0.87
N THR A 44 2.01 -11.65 1.12
CA THR A 44 3.07 -11.81 0.13
C THR A 44 3.22 -13.32 -0.11
N GLN A 45 2.89 -13.77 -1.32
CA GLN A 45 3.25 -15.11 -1.77
C GLN A 45 4.78 -15.22 -1.72
N GLN A 46 5.30 -15.98 -0.74
CA GLN A 46 6.59 -16.64 -0.89
C GLN A 46 6.47 -17.60 -2.07
N THR A 47 6.79 -17.15 -3.27
CA THR A 47 7.05 -18.07 -4.37
C THR A 47 8.48 -18.54 -4.23
N ASN A 48 8.65 -19.75 -3.68
CA ASN A 48 9.86 -20.55 -3.82
C ASN A 48 10.08 -20.81 -5.32
N SER A 49 10.67 -19.85 -6.04
CA SER A 49 11.12 -20.04 -7.41
C SER A 49 12.59 -20.45 -7.36
N VAL A 50 12.82 -21.76 -7.29
CA VAL A 50 14.12 -22.36 -7.59
C VAL A 50 14.31 -22.24 -9.10
N ASN A 51 14.95 -21.16 -9.55
CA ASN A 51 15.48 -21.08 -10.90
C ASN A 51 16.97 -20.72 -10.81
N ALA A 52 17.79 -21.75 -10.96
CA ALA A 52 19.24 -21.65 -11.02
C ALA A 52 19.63 -21.00 -12.36
N ASN A 53 19.76 -19.67 -12.35
CA ASN A 53 20.61 -18.97 -13.31
C ASN A 53 21.92 -18.62 -12.58
N PRO A 54 23.09 -18.67 -13.25
CA PRO A 54 24.36 -18.33 -12.63
C PRO A 54 24.40 -16.80 -12.45
N TYR A 55 23.83 -16.33 -11.34
CA TYR A 55 23.86 -14.93 -10.95
C TYR A 55 25.30 -14.56 -10.59
N LYS A 56 25.84 -13.49 -11.20
CA LYS A 56 26.99 -12.81 -10.61
C LYS A 56 26.57 -12.42 -9.20
N GLU A 57 27.32 -12.82 -8.18
CA GLU A 57 27.16 -12.27 -6.83
C GLU A 57 27.38 -10.76 -6.91
N GLU A 58 26.30 -10.00 -7.11
CA GLU A 58 26.29 -8.60 -6.73
C GLU A 58 26.46 -8.59 -5.22
N THR A 59 27.58 -8.03 -4.75
CA THR A 59 27.80 -7.74 -3.34
C THR A 59 26.60 -6.96 -2.82
N GLN A 60 25.72 -7.64 -2.09
CA GLN A 60 24.56 -7.03 -1.44
C GLN A 60 25.06 -5.93 -0.49
N LYS A 61 24.52 -4.71 -0.64
CA LYS A 61 24.84 -3.60 0.26
C LYS A 61 24.34 -3.93 1.66
N ASP A 62 25.18 -3.67 2.66
CA ASP A 62 24.79 -3.83 4.07
C ASP A 62 24.02 -2.59 4.54
N TYR A 63 22.85 -2.83 5.14
CA TYR A 63 21.96 -1.81 5.71
C TYR A 63 21.90 -1.87 7.24
N SER A 64 22.76 -2.66 7.89
CA SER A 64 22.81 -2.81 9.35
C SER A 64 23.01 -1.48 10.10
N SER A 65 23.61 -0.47 9.47
CA SER A 65 23.81 0.86 10.03
C SER A 65 22.55 1.74 10.09
N TYR A 66 21.49 1.37 9.40
CA TYR A 66 20.20 2.08 9.43
C TYR A 66 19.43 1.63 10.67
N ASN A 67 19.19 2.52 11.62
CA ASN A 67 18.65 2.19 12.94
C ASN A 67 17.16 2.48 13.09
N THR A 68 16.58 3.25 12.15
CA THR A 68 15.19 3.68 12.18
C THR A 68 14.50 3.40 10.85
N PHE A 69 13.18 3.27 10.88
CA PHE A 69 12.39 3.13 9.65
C PHE A 69 12.44 4.38 8.79
N LYS A 70 12.53 5.56 9.42
CA LYS A 70 12.67 6.83 8.73
C LYS A 70 13.92 6.88 7.84
N GLU A 71 15.06 6.41 8.33
CA GLU A 71 16.29 6.35 7.53
C GLU A 71 16.13 5.43 6.31
N LEU A 72 15.40 4.32 6.45
CA LEU A 72 15.10 3.43 5.32
C LEU A 72 14.15 4.07 4.30
N ARG A 73 13.17 4.87 4.75
CA ARG A 73 12.27 5.62 3.83
C ARG A 73 12.99 6.69 3.02
N ASP A 74 14.14 7.18 3.47
CA ASP A 74 14.93 8.18 2.74
C ASP A 74 15.82 7.56 1.64
N ILE A 75 15.88 6.23 1.52
CA ILE A 75 16.62 5.54 0.44
C ILE A 75 16.01 5.92 -0.92
N PRO A 76 16.81 6.36 -1.92
CA PRO A 76 16.31 6.66 -3.26
C PRO A 76 15.81 5.41 -3.99
N TYR A 77 14.86 5.59 -4.92
CA TYR A 77 14.25 4.49 -5.67
C TYR A 77 15.27 3.53 -6.34
N GLU A 78 16.28 4.06 -7.02
CA GLU A 78 17.25 3.21 -7.75
C GLU A 78 18.02 2.29 -6.80
N GLU A 79 18.40 2.81 -5.62
CA GLU A 79 19.06 2.03 -4.60
C GLU A 79 18.10 1.01 -3.96
N ALA A 80 16.86 1.42 -3.68
CA ALA A 80 15.84 0.56 -3.11
C ALA A 80 15.49 -0.63 -4.02
N LYS A 81 15.40 -0.38 -5.33
CA LYS A 81 15.17 -1.43 -6.34
C LYS A 81 16.33 -2.41 -6.41
N ALA A 82 17.57 -1.91 -6.51
CA ALA A 82 18.76 -2.75 -6.64
C ALA A 82 19.03 -3.61 -5.38
N ASN A 83 18.65 -3.11 -4.20
CA ASN A 83 18.94 -3.77 -2.92
C ASN A 83 17.69 -4.21 -2.15
N TYR A 84 16.58 -4.44 -2.85
CA TYR A 84 15.27 -4.71 -2.27
C TYR A 84 15.31 -5.74 -1.14
N ASN A 85 15.90 -6.92 -1.39
CA ASN A 85 15.96 -8.00 -0.40
C ASN A 85 16.76 -7.62 0.85
N SER A 86 17.88 -6.91 0.69
CA SER A 86 18.73 -6.48 1.81
C SER A 86 18.03 -5.44 2.68
N ILE A 87 17.29 -4.51 2.06
CA ILE A 87 16.49 -3.51 2.77
C ILE A 87 15.30 -4.17 3.47
N MET A 88 14.58 -5.08 2.81
CA MET A 88 13.47 -5.82 3.41
C MET A 88 13.91 -6.64 4.62
N LYS A 89 15.06 -7.30 4.54
CA LYS A 89 15.67 -7.97 5.69
C LYS A 89 15.92 -6.99 6.84
N ARG A 90 16.44 -5.78 6.53
CA ARG A 90 16.68 -4.77 7.56
C ARG A 90 15.39 -4.28 8.21
N ILE A 91 14.31 -4.12 7.44
CA ILE A 91 12.97 -3.80 7.97
C ILE A 91 12.54 -4.87 8.99
N GLU A 92 12.67 -6.16 8.65
CA GLU A 92 12.31 -7.26 9.56
C GLU A 92 13.14 -7.27 10.85
N GLU A 93 14.44 -6.98 10.76
CA GLU A 93 15.31 -6.85 11.94
C GLU A 93 14.89 -5.70 12.85
N LEU A 94 14.51 -4.55 12.27
CA LEU A 94 13.99 -3.40 13.02
C LEU A 94 12.64 -3.70 13.66
N GLU A 95 11.72 -4.35 12.93
CA GLU A 95 10.41 -4.76 13.47
C GLU A 95 10.57 -5.72 14.66
N ALA A 96 11.47 -6.70 14.54
CA ALA A 96 11.78 -7.63 15.63
C ALA A 96 12.35 -6.91 16.86
N LYS A 97 13.20 -5.90 16.64
CA LYS A 97 13.73 -5.05 17.71
C LYS A 97 12.64 -4.23 18.38
N GLU A 98 11.80 -3.52 17.62
CA GLU A 98 10.69 -2.74 18.18
C GLU A 98 9.75 -3.61 19.01
N LEU A 99 9.45 -4.82 18.55
CA LEU A 99 8.61 -5.77 19.27
C LEU A 99 9.28 -6.24 20.58
N ALA A 100 10.57 -6.54 20.55
CA ALA A 100 11.32 -6.97 21.72
C ALA A 100 11.50 -5.86 22.76
N GLU A 101 11.69 -4.61 22.31
CA GLU A 101 11.93 -3.45 23.15
C GLU A 101 10.66 -2.66 23.50
N ASN A 102 9.52 -2.99 22.85
CA ASN A 102 8.25 -2.26 22.93
C ASN A 102 8.41 -0.76 22.58
N THR A 103 9.14 -0.47 21.50
CA THR A 103 9.49 0.88 21.04
C THR A 103 9.02 1.10 19.60
N PHE A 104 7.72 1.34 19.40
CA PHE A 104 7.14 1.50 18.05
C PHE A 104 7.32 2.92 17.50
N GLU A 105 7.98 3.06 16.35
CA GLU A 105 8.22 4.33 15.66
C GLU A 105 7.01 4.81 14.83
N GLY A 106 6.96 6.13 14.65
CA GLY A 106 5.93 6.79 13.84
C GLY A 106 4.59 6.93 14.54
N THR A 107 3.66 7.60 13.87
CA THR A 107 2.30 7.78 14.39
C THR A 107 1.63 6.41 14.54
N LYS A 108 1.42 5.98 15.80
CA LYS A 108 0.77 4.71 16.16
C LYS A 108 1.52 3.45 15.68
N GLY A 109 2.85 3.50 15.59
CA GLY A 109 3.66 2.35 15.17
C GLY A 109 3.63 2.08 13.66
N MET A 110 3.18 3.05 12.86
CA MET A 110 3.02 2.88 11.40
C MET A 110 4.31 3.09 10.60
N ALA A 111 5.43 3.44 11.23
CA ALA A 111 6.69 3.64 10.52
C ALA A 111 7.15 2.37 9.81
N SER A 112 7.06 1.20 10.45
CA SER A 112 7.40 -0.09 9.82
C SER A 112 6.52 -0.37 8.60
N THR A 113 5.22 -0.20 8.75
CA THR A 113 4.22 -0.49 7.72
C THR A 113 4.36 0.44 6.51
N SER A 114 4.52 1.74 6.76
CA SER A 114 4.73 2.74 5.70
C SER A 114 6.07 2.58 4.98
N THR A 115 7.12 2.14 5.70
CA THR A 115 8.41 1.80 5.08
C THR A 115 8.29 0.58 4.21
N ARG A 116 7.66 -0.49 4.72
CA ARG A 116 7.46 -1.74 4.00
C ARG A 116 6.65 -1.56 2.72
N ILE A 117 5.55 -0.79 2.77
CA ILE A 117 4.75 -0.50 1.57
C ILE A 117 5.53 0.34 0.57
N GLN A 118 6.29 1.35 1.01
CA GLN A 118 7.15 2.16 0.14
C GLN A 118 8.20 1.28 -0.56
N ILE A 119 8.97 0.48 0.17
CA ILE A 119 10.00 -0.41 -0.41
C ILE A 119 9.35 -1.46 -1.32
N GLY A 120 8.17 -1.99 -0.96
CA GLY A 120 7.37 -2.90 -1.79
C GLY A 120 7.05 -2.33 -3.17
N THR A 121 6.81 -1.01 -3.28
CA THR A 121 6.50 -0.37 -4.56
C THR A 121 7.65 -0.43 -5.57
N ALA A 122 8.91 -0.55 -5.10
CA ALA A 122 10.10 -0.54 -5.95
C ALA A 122 10.15 -1.73 -6.93
N VAL A 123 9.46 -2.83 -6.60
CA VAL A 123 9.42 -4.07 -7.38
C VAL A 123 7.99 -4.54 -7.72
N TYR A 124 7.01 -3.63 -7.60
CA TYR A 124 5.58 -3.92 -7.72
C TYR A 124 5.19 -4.51 -9.09
N SER A 125 5.79 -3.99 -10.16
CA SER A 125 5.55 -4.39 -11.55
C SER A 125 6.86 -4.53 -12.33
N ASP A 126 6.80 -4.86 -13.61
CA ASP A 126 7.97 -4.79 -14.50
C ASP A 126 8.05 -3.44 -15.23
N ASN A 127 7.16 -2.50 -14.90
CA ASN A 127 7.18 -1.13 -15.37
C ASN A 127 7.91 -0.23 -14.36
N ASP A 128 9.19 0.02 -14.62
CA ASP A 128 10.03 0.86 -13.76
C ASP A 128 9.50 2.27 -13.54
N LYS A 129 8.83 2.86 -14.53
CA LYS A 129 8.25 4.20 -14.40
C LYS A 129 7.08 4.21 -13.43
N LEU A 130 6.25 3.17 -13.48
CA LEU A 130 5.15 2.98 -12.53
C LEU A 130 5.69 2.73 -11.11
N ASN A 131 6.66 1.82 -10.97
CA ASN A 131 7.27 1.50 -9.67
C ASN A 131 7.91 2.75 -9.05
N LYS A 132 8.71 3.48 -9.82
CA LYS A 132 9.35 4.72 -9.38
C LYS A 132 8.33 5.78 -8.97
N ALA A 133 7.30 5.97 -9.78
CA ALA A 133 6.26 6.94 -9.48
C ALA A 133 5.50 6.60 -8.18
N LEU A 134 5.14 5.33 -7.97
CA LEU A 134 4.53 4.88 -6.71
C LEU A 134 5.48 5.08 -5.52
N TYR A 135 6.75 4.69 -5.67
CA TYR A 135 7.78 4.84 -4.65
C TYR A 135 7.95 6.29 -4.21
N GLU A 136 8.17 7.19 -5.15
CA GLU A 136 8.39 8.62 -4.89
C GLU A 136 7.13 9.31 -4.38
N THR A 137 5.94 8.83 -4.77
CA THR A 137 4.67 9.28 -4.19
C THR A 137 4.62 8.96 -2.70
N THR A 138 4.85 7.68 -2.34
CA THR A 138 4.84 7.25 -0.94
C THR A 138 5.94 7.95 -0.13
N GLN A 139 7.15 8.11 -0.70
CA GLN A 139 8.28 8.78 -0.06
C GLN A 139 8.04 10.30 0.16
N GLY A 140 7.29 10.93 -0.75
CA GLY A 140 6.91 12.34 -0.65
C GLY A 140 5.99 12.65 0.53
N ILE A 141 5.23 11.66 1.01
CA ILE A 141 4.30 11.80 2.13
C ILE A 141 5.02 11.48 3.44
N LYS A 142 5.25 12.50 4.27
CA LYS A 142 6.06 12.39 5.49
C LYS A 142 5.33 11.79 6.69
N ASP A 143 4.01 11.89 6.75
CA ASP A 143 3.23 11.18 7.75
C ASP A 143 3.10 9.69 7.37
N ASP A 144 3.43 8.80 8.30
CA ASP A 144 3.45 7.36 8.05
C ASP A 144 2.06 6.80 7.76
N VAL A 145 1.02 7.33 8.42
CA VAL A 145 -0.33 6.84 8.18
C VAL A 145 -0.84 7.31 6.84
N GLU A 146 -0.65 8.59 6.52
CA GLU A 146 -1.05 9.17 5.24
C GLU A 146 -0.35 8.47 4.06
N ALA A 147 0.94 8.15 4.20
CA ALA A 147 1.71 7.44 3.18
C ALA A 147 1.14 6.04 2.93
N PHE A 148 0.86 5.30 4.00
CA PHE A 148 0.27 3.97 3.93
C PHE A 148 -1.14 3.98 3.34
N VAL A 149 -2.00 4.89 3.81
CA VAL A 149 -3.38 5.04 3.36
C VAL A 149 -3.43 5.39 1.88
N THR A 150 -2.67 6.40 1.46
CA THR A 150 -2.64 6.86 0.07
C THR A 150 -2.19 5.74 -0.87
N THR A 151 -1.13 5.01 -0.49
CA THR A 151 -0.61 3.93 -1.32
C THR A 151 -1.59 2.75 -1.39
N SER A 152 -2.25 2.43 -0.28
CA SER A 152 -3.29 1.39 -0.23
C SER A 152 -4.51 1.75 -1.09
N GLU A 153 -4.95 3.00 -1.05
CA GLU A 153 -6.03 3.55 -1.89
C GLU A 153 -5.70 3.41 -3.38
N ILE A 154 -4.45 3.71 -3.78
CA ILE A 154 -4.01 3.54 -5.17
C ILE A 154 -4.05 2.06 -5.57
N TYR A 155 -3.55 1.16 -4.73
CA TYR A 155 -3.57 -0.29 -5.03
C TYR A 155 -4.99 -0.83 -5.18
N GLU A 156 -5.89 -0.44 -4.29
CA GLU A 156 -7.29 -0.86 -4.37
C GLU A 156 -7.96 -0.36 -5.63
N ASN A 157 -7.78 0.92 -5.97
CA ASN A 157 -8.34 1.48 -7.19
C ASN A 157 -7.71 0.90 -8.46
N MET A 158 -6.42 0.54 -8.44
CA MET A 158 -5.80 -0.18 -9.55
C MET A 158 -6.43 -1.57 -9.75
N ARG A 159 -6.71 -2.31 -8.65
CA ARG A 159 -7.43 -3.60 -8.73
C ARG A 159 -8.82 -3.40 -9.32
N ASN A 160 -9.59 -2.44 -8.81
CA ASN A 160 -10.93 -2.13 -9.31
C ASN A 160 -10.91 -1.70 -10.78
N TYR A 161 -9.99 -0.82 -11.16
CA TYR A 161 -9.82 -0.38 -12.53
C TYR A 161 -9.53 -1.54 -13.49
N TYR A 162 -8.59 -2.42 -13.13
CA TYR A 162 -8.22 -3.56 -13.97
C TYR A 162 -9.38 -4.55 -14.17
N HIS A 163 -10.13 -4.86 -13.11
CA HIS A 163 -11.27 -5.77 -13.19
C HIS A 163 -12.56 -5.13 -13.71
N GLY A 164 -12.52 -3.84 -14.06
CA GLY A 164 -13.68 -3.10 -14.58
C GLY A 164 -14.74 -2.79 -13.52
N TYR A 165 -14.38 -2.77 -12.24
CA TYR A 165 -15.24 -2.36 -11.14
C TYR A 165 -15.28 -0.83 -10.97
N ASP A 166 -16.29 -0.36 -10.24
CA ASP A 166 -16.41 1.04 -9.87
C ASP A 166 -15.24 1.41 -8.93
N THR A 167 -14.49 2.45 -9.27
CA THR A 167 -13.44 3.00 -8.41
C THR A 167 -14.07 4.03 -7.48
N LYS A 168 -13.95 3.79 -6.17
CA LYS A 168 -14.53 4.62 -5.11
C LYS A 168 -13.50 4.74 -3.99
N ALA A 169 -13.69 5.72 -3.12
CA ALA A 169 -12.82 5.87 -1.97
C ALA A 169 -12.95 4.62 -1.08
N SER A 170 -11.84 4.11 -0.53
CA SER A 170 -11.82 2.91 0.31
C SER A 170 -12.80 2.91 1.49
N PHE A 171 -13.26 4.07 1.94
CA PHE A 171 -14.24 4.21 3.03
C PHE A 171 -15.70 4.24 2.56
N VAL A 172 -15.93 4.25 1.25
CA VAL A 172 -17.26 4.16 0.65
C VAL A 172 -17.59 2.70 0.42
N ILE A 173 -18.65 2.22 1.06
CA ILE A 173 -19.14 0.87 0.84
C ILE A 173 -19.66 0.76 -0.60
N ASP A 174 -19.07 -0.14 -1.38
CA ASP A 174 -19.62 -0.54 -2.66
C ASP A 174 -20.44 -1.82 -2.52
N GLU A 175 -21.77 -1.71 -2.50
CA GLU A 175 -22.67 -2.86 -2.31
C GLU A 175 -22.44 -4.00 -3.33
N LYS A 176 -21.90 -3.71 -4.52
CA LYS A 176 -21.61 -4.73 -5.54
C LYS A 176 -20.42 -5.61 -5.18
N THR A 177 -19.43 -5.05 -4.49
CA THR A 177 -18.16 -5.69 -4.11
C THR A 177 -18.02 -5.88 -2.60
N TYR A 178 -18.97 -5.39 -1.81
CA TYR A 178 -18.97 -5.52 -0.36
C TYR A 178 -18.95 -6.99 0.06
N GLY A 179 -17.95 -7.35 0.86
CA GLY A 179 -17.71 -8.73 1.29
C GLY A 179 -17.19 -9.67 0.19
N LYS A 180 -16.87 -9.17 -1.01
CA LYS A 180 -16.21 -9.92 -2.06
C LYS A 180 -14.72 -9.60 -2.07
N GLU A 181 -13.90 -10.64 -2.11
CA GLU A 181 -12.48 -10.48 -2.33
C GLU A 181 -12.24 -10.01 -3.77
N ILE A 182 -11.68 -8.81 -3.92
CA ILE A 182 -11.20 -8.34 -5.23
C ILE A 182 -9.83 -8.98 -5.47
N PRO A 183 -9.66 -9.79 -6.53
CA PRO A 183 -8.41 -10.51 -6.74
C PRO A 183 -7.22 -9.57 -6.88
N ASN A 184 -6.12 -9.92 -6.22
CA ASN A 184 -4.83 -9.25 -6.40
C ASN A 184 -4.37 -9.32 -7.86
N LEU A 185 -3.66 -8.28 -8.31
CA LEU A 185 -3.10 -8.24 -9.65
C LEU A 185 -1.77 -8.97 -9.69
N THR A 186 -1.57 -9.78 -10.72
CA THR A 186 -0.24 -10.27 -11.10
C THR A 186 0.59 -9.14 -11.72
N LYS A 187 1.93 -9.27 -11.74
CA LYS A 187 2.82 -8.31 -12.42
C LYS A 187 2.40 -8.06 -13.87
N ALA A 188 2.06 -9.11 -14.61
CA ALA A 188 1.59 -9.00 -16.00
C ALA A 188 0.31 -8.16 -16.13
N GLN A 189 -0.63 -8.31 -15.20
CA GLN A 189 -1.86 -7.52 -15.17
C GLN A 189 -1.57 -6.06 -14.83
N ILE A 190 -0.71 -5.80 -13.84
CA ILE A 190 -0.28 -4.43 -13.50
C ILE A 190 0.39 -3.76 -14.71
N ASN A 191 1.30 -4.46 -15.40
CA ASN A 191 2.00 -3.94 -16.58
C ASN A 191 1.05 -3.63 -17.76
N SER A 192 -0.11 -4.27 -17.81
CA SER A 192 -1.11 -4.04 -18.86
C SER A 192 -2.03 -2.83 -18.60
N ILE A 193 -1.98 -2.25 -17.40
CA ILE A 193 -2.76 -1.06 -17.06
C ILE A 193 -2.22 0.14 -17.84
N ASN A 194 -3.12 0.85 -18.54
CA ASN A 194 -2.81 2.18 -19.05
C ASN A 194 -2.80 3.18 -17.89
N VAL A 195 -1.60 3.47 -17.37
CA VAL A 195 -1.41 4.34 -16.19
C VAL A 195 -1.93 5.75 -16.43
N GLU A 196 -1.86 6.27 -17.65
CA GLU A 196 -2.35 7.63 -17.95
C GLU A 196 -3.88 7.70 -17.91
N ASP A 197 -4.55 6.71 -18.51
CA ASP A 197 -6.00 6.59 -18.43
C ASP A 197 -6.48 6.36 -17.00
N PHE A 198 -5.80 5.46 -16.27
CA PHE A 198 -6.05 5.22 -14.85
C PHE A 198 -5.98 6.51 -14.03
N LEU A 199 -4.85 7.23 -14.10
CA LEU A 199 -4.66 8.50 -13.38
C LEU A 199 -5.72 9.54 -13.78
N SER A 200 -6.00 9.68 -15.07
CA SER A 200 -7.03 10.61 -15.55
C SER A 200 -8.40 10.29 -14.96
N LYS A 201 -8.77 8.99 -14.94
CA LYS A 201 -10.05 8.53 -14.37
C LYS A 201 -10.10 8.76 -12.86
N MET A 202 -9.05 8.41 -12.12
CA MET A 202 -9.02 8.56 -10.66
C MET A 202 -9.08 10.04 -10.26
N THR A 203 -8.22 10.89 -10.85
CA THR A 203 -8.24 12.33 -10.57
C THR A 203 -9.61 12.93 -10.87
N SER A 204 -10.19 12.63 -12.05
CA SER A 204 -11.53 13.14 -12.39
C SER A 204 -12.61 12.66 -11.43
N THR A 205 -12.58 11.40 -11.01
CA THR A 205 -13.59 10.81 -10.11
C THR A 205 -13.48 11.42 -8.73
N PHE A 206 -12.29 11.40 -8.13
CA PHE A 206 -12.10 11.86 -6.75
C PHE A 206 -12.17 13.37 -6.60
N THR A 207 -11.82 14.16 -7.62
CA THR A 207 -12.08 15.61 -7.59
C THR A 207 -13.58 15.89 -7.55
N LYS A 208 -14.38 15.18 -8.35
CA LYS A 208 -15.83 15.33 -8.31
C LYS A 208 -16.41 14.88 -6.96
N ASP A 209 -16.00 13.71 -6.47
CA ASP A 209 -16.46 13.21 -5.17
C ASP A 209 -16.06 14.15 -4.03
N TYR A 210 -14.85 14.72 -4.10
CA TYR A 210 -14.41 15.77 -3.18
C TYR A 210 -15.34 16.97 -3.24
N GLU A 211 -15.70 17.50 -4.42
CA GLU A 211 -16.59 18.65 -4.56
C GLU A 211 -17.99 18.40 -3.98
N GLU A 212 -18.53 17.20 -4.20
CA GLU A 212 -19.88 16.79 -3.77
C GLU A 212 -19.93 16.30 -2.31
N ALA A 213 -18.78 15.96 -1.72
CA ALA A 213 -18.72 15.37 -0.38
C ALA A 213 -19.24 16.32 0.72
N PRO A 214 -19.96 15.77 1.72
CA PRO A 214 -20.32 16.51 2.92
C PRO A 214 -19.09 16.81 3.78
N ASN A 215 -19.18 17.87 4.60
CA ASN A 215 -18.04 18.42 5.35
C ASN A 215 -17.29 17.38 6.22
N TYR A 216 -18.00 16.40 6.77
CA TYR A 216 -17.40 15.40 7.69
C TYR A 216 -16.48 14.37 7.00
N VAL A 217 -16.57 14.22 5.66
CA VAL A 217 -15.65 13.38 4.85
C VAL A 217 -14.80 14.19 3.87
N LYS A 218 -14.91 15.52 3.89
CA LYS A 218 -14.26 16.41 2.92
C LYS A 218 -12.74 16.31 2.96
N ASN A 219 -12.18 16.22 4.16
CA ASN A 219 -10.73 16.12 4.35
C ASN A 219 -10.18 14.77 3.86
N GLN A 220 -10.96 13.70 3.99
CA GLN A 220 -10.63 12.36 3.54
C GLN A 220 -10.56 12.33 2.01
N TYR A 221 -11.57 12.87 1.33
CA TYR A 221 -11.52 13.02 -0.13
C TYR A 221 -10.39 13.96 -0.57
N LYS A 222 -10.11 15.02 0.20
CA LYS A 222 -8.98 15.91 -0.11
C LYS A 222 -7.65 15.15 -0.10
N ALA A 223 -7.41 14.31 0.91
CA ALA A 223 -6.19 13.50 1.00
C ALA A 223 -6.06 12.55 -0.20
N ILE A 224 -7.17 11.93 -0.65
CA ILE A 224 -7.17 11.10 -1.85
C ILE A 224 -6.81 11.93 -3.09
N VAL A 225 -7.43 13.09 -3.29
CA VAL A 225 -7.14 13.99 -4.42
C VAL A 225 -5.68 14.45 -4.41
N ASP A 226 -5.16 14.85 -3.25
CA ASP A 226 -3.78 15.28 -3.09
C ASP A 226 -2.82 14.12 -3.39
N GLY A 227 -3.14 12.91 -2.93
CA GLY A 227 -2.38 11.68 -3.21
C GLY A 227 -2.30 11.34 -4.69
N TYR A 228 -3.43 11.38 -5.41
CA TYR A 228 -3.45 11.18 -6.86
C TYR A 228 -2.74 12.31 -7.62
N SER A 229 -2.83 13.55 -7.13
CA SER A 229 -2.11 14.68 -7.70
C SER A 229 -0.61 14.50 -7.58
N LEU A 230 -0.13 14.05 -6.41
CA LEU A 230 1.27 13.72 -6.20
C LEU A 230 1.70 12.54 -7.08
N PHE A 231 0.89 11.49 -7.17
CA PHE A 231 1.18 10.34 -8.02
C PHE A 231 1.28 10.72 -9.50
N GLN A 232 0.38 11.57 -9.99
CA GLN A 232 0.43 12.08 -11.34
C GLN A 232 1.69 12.93 -11.60
N GLN A 233 2.12 13.74 -10.62
CA GLN A 233 3.37 14.50 -10.71
C GLN A 233 4.59 13.57 -10.79
N SER A 234 4.71 12.60 -9.88
CA SER A 234 5.83 11.64 -9.87
C SER A 234 5.84 10.79 -11.15
N TYR A 235 4.67 10.35 -11.65
CA TYR A 235 4.59 9.61 -12.91
C TYR A 235 5.04 10.46 -14.10
N ASN A 236 4.60 11.71 -14.18
CA ASN A 236 5.05 12.63 -15.24
C ASN A 236 6.55 12.94 -15.16
N GLN A 237 7.14 12.96 -13.96
CA GLN A 237 8.57 13.13 -13.77
C GLN A 237 9.36 11.89 -14.22
N SER A 238 8.94 10.68 -13.81
CA SER A 238 9.57 9.42 -14.20
C SER A 238 9.61 9.20 -15.72
N LYS A 239 8.66 9.78 -16.46
CA LYS A 239 8.65 9.74 -17.93
C LYS A 239 9.71 10.63 -18.58
N LYS A 240 10.14 11.71 -17.92
CA LYS A 240 11.08 12.71 -18.45
C LYS A 240 12.54 12.36 -18.23
N GLU A 241 12.81 11.46 -17.29
CA GLU A 241 14.18 11.04 -17.01
C GLU A 241 14.76 10.26 -18.20
N PRO A 242 15.96 10.63 -18.68
CA PRO A 242 16.61 9.87 -19.73
C PRO A 242 16.93 8.46 -19.24
N PHE A 243 16.77 7.47 -20.12
CA PHE A 243 17.30 6.13 -19.88
C PHE A 243 18.83 6.23 -19.79
N TYR A 244 19.39 6.25 -18.58
CA TYR A 244 20.80 5.91 -18.42
C TYR A 244 20.90 4.40 -18.42
N ALA A 245 21.35 3.87 -19.58
CA ALA A 245 21.73 2.48 -19.78
C ALA A 245 23.18 2.23 -19.33
#